data_AF-A0A1Q3WPR0-F1
#
_entry.id   AF-A0A1Q3WPR0-F1
#
_cell.length_a   1.000
_cell.length_b   1.000
_cell.length_c   1.000
_cell.angle_alpha   90.00
_cell.angle_beta   90.00
_cell.angle_gamma   90.00
#
_symmetry.space_group_name_H-M   'P 1'
#
loop_
_entity.id
_entity.type
_entity.pdbx_description
1 polymer ?
#
loop_
_entity_poly.entity_id
_entity_poly.type
_entity_poly.pdbx_seq_one_letter_code
_entity_poly.pdbx_strand_id
1 'polypeptide(L)' 'MSLINDVLQKIKEISADAVNMRSAVSVDELQRELNINRSDMLDSLQYLKGMRFITFMDTPVAYIRLTLLGFNVSSLNQ' A
#
# COMPACT_ATOMS: atom_id res chain seq x y z
N MET A 1 7.68 9.25 -11.81
CA MET A 1 7.15 8.03 -11.17
C MET A 1 5.66 8.23 -10.93
N SER A 2 4.84 7.20 -11.08
CA SER A 2 3.38 7.27 -10.87
C SER A 2 3.09 7.19 -9.37
N LEU A 3 2.15 8.01 -8.85
CA LEU A 3 1.73 8.01 -7.44
C LEU A 3 1.44 6.59 -6.91
N ILE A 4 0.86 5.74 -7.75
CA ILE A 4 0.52 4.35 -7.42
C ILE A 4 1.79 3.52 -7.14
N ASN A 5 2.86 3.74 -7.91
CA ASN A 5 4.14 3.07 -7.69
C ASN A 5 4.79 3.55 -6.39
N ASP A 6 4.70 4.84 -6.08
CA ASP A 6 5.25 5.41 -4.84
C ASP A 6 4.50 4.86 -3.62
N VAL A 7 3.17 4.76 -3.71
CA VAL A 7 2.34 4.11 -2.68
C VAL A 7 2.71 2.63 -2.52
N LEU A 8 2.80 1.86 -3.60
CA LEU A 8 3.17 0.44 -3.53
C LEU A 8 4.56 0.25 -2.91
N GLN A 9 5.53 1.06 -3.32
CA GLN A 9 6.89 1.00 -2.82
C GLN A 9 6.93 1.29 -1.31
N LYS A 10 6.20 2.32 -0.86
CA LYS A 10 6.14 2.65 0.57
C LYS A 10 5.48 1.55 1.41
N ILE A 11 4.41 0.93 0.88
CA ILE A 11 3.77 -0.21 1.55
C ILE A 11 4.78 -1.35 1.76
N LYS A 12 5.63 -1.62 0.76
CA LYS A 12 6.66 -2.66 0.85
C LYS A 12 7.72 -2.34 1.89
N GLU A 13 8.19 -1.09 1.92
CA GLU A 13 9.18 -0.63 2.90
C GLU A 13 8.67 -0.82 4.33
N ILE A 14 7.47 -0.30 4.63
CA ILE A 14 6.87 -0.43 5.96
C ILE A 14 6.60 -1.92 6.31
N SER A 15 6.19 -2.71 5.32
CA SER A 15 5.94 -4.15 5.52
C SER A 15 7.23 -4.95 5.76
N ALA A 16 8.36 -4.51 5.21
CA ALA A 16 9.65 -5.20 5.32
C ALA A 16 10.36 -4.90 6.64
N ASP A 17 10.22 -3.68 7.16
CA ASP A 17 10.77 -3.26 8.46
C ASP A 17 10.03 -3.90 9.64
N ALA A 18 8.79 -4.34 9.42
CA ALA A 18 8.04 -5.04 10.44
C ALA A 18 8.59 -6.45 10.67
N VAL A 19 8.76 -6.82 11.95
CA VAL A 19 9.26 -8.14 12.42
C VAL A 19 8.53 -9.31 11.74
N ASN A 20 7.28 -9.10 11.34
CA ASN A 20 6.58 -9.97 10.39
C ASN A 20 6.45 -9.27 9.04
N MET A 21 7.05 -9.83 7.98
CA MET A 21 7.00 -9.36 6.58
C MET A 21 5.59 -9.25 5.96
N ARG A 22 4.54 -9.51 6.75
CA ARG A 22 3.11 -9.40 6.38
C ARG A 22 2.32 -8.55 7.37
N SER A 23 3.01 -7.69 8.10
CA SER A 23 2.36 -6.81 9.07
C SER A 23 1.40 -5.88 8.36
N ALA A 24 0.32 -5.57 9.06
CA ALA A 24 -0.64 -4.62 8.54
C ALA A 24 -0.02 -3.22 8.54
N VAL A 25 -0.14 -2.50 7.44
CA VAL A 25 0.34 -1.12 7.29
C VAL A 25 -0.83 -0.19 7.58
N SER A 26 -0.59 0.81 8.43
CA SER A 26 -1.60 1.84 8.72
C SER A 26 -1.73 2.80 7.54
N VAL A 27 -2.98 3.08 7.14
CA VAL A 27 -3.28 4.06 6.09
C VAL A 27 -2.86 5.47 6.54
N ASP A 28 -2.99 5.79 7.83
CA ASP A 28 -2.60 7.10 8.36
C ASP A 28 -1.08 7.26 8.45
N GLU A 29 -0.33 6.16 8.61
CA GLU A 29 1.12 6.15 8.52
C GLU A 29 1.59 6.37 7.08
N LEU A 30 1.02 5.64 6.11
CA LEU A 30 1.26 5.85 4.69
C LEU A 30 1.01 7.29 4.25
N GLN A 31 -0.10 7.87 4.69
CA GLN A 31 -0.45 9.25 4.36
C GLN A 31 0.60 10.25 4.86
N ARG A 32 1.11 10.05 6.08
CA ARG A 32 2.12 10.90 6.70
C ARG A 32 3.47 10.76 6.00
N GLU A 33 3.89 9.54 5.70
CA GLU A 33 5.16 9.25 5.05
C GLU A 33 5.23 9.77 3.61
N LEU A 34 4.12 9.66 2.86
CA LEU A 34 4.06 10.10 1.47
C LEU A 34 3.66 11.58 1.32
N ASN A 35 3.15 12.20 2.39
CA ASN A 35 2.64 13.57 2.38
C ASN A 35 1.63 13.82 1.25
N ILE A 36 0.69 12.89 1.06
CA ILE A 36 -0.34 12.94 0.02
C ILE A 36 -1.74 13.10 0.62
N ASN A 37 -2.66 13.62 -0.19
CA ASN A 37 -4.06 13.75 0.23
C ASN A 37 -4.69 12.36 0.40
N ARG A 38 -5.59 12.26 1.39
CA ARG A 38 -6.30 11.00 1.68
C ARG A 38 -7.10 10.49 0.49
N SER A 39 -7.70 11.38 -0.31
CA SER A 39 -8.46 10.99 -1.51
C SER A 39 -7.57 10.30 -2.54
N ASP A 40 -6.48 10.94 -2.94
CA ASP A 40 -5.54 10.41 -3.94
C ASP A 40 -4.88 9.10 -3.48
N MET A 41 -4.61 9.00 -2.17
CA MET A 41 -4.14 7.77 -1.54
C MET A 41 -5.17 6.65 -1.63
N LEU A 42 -6.44 6.93 -1.29
CA LEU A 42 -7.50 5.92 -1.35
C LEU A 42 -7.73 5.43 -2.79
N ASP A 43 -7.65 6.30 -3.79
CA ASP A 43 -7.74 5.91 -5.19
C ASP A 43 -6.60 4.98 -5.60
N SER A 44 -5.37 5.30 -5.17
CA SER A 44 -4.19 4.46 -5.39
C SER A 44 -4.34 3.10 -4.69
N LEU A 45 -4.83 3.09 -3.45
CA LEU A 45 -5.08 1.85 -2.68
C LEU A 45 -6.19 1.00 -3.31
N GLN A 46 -7.26 1.61 -3.83
CA GLN A 46 -8.31 0.89 -4.56
C GLN A 46 -7.77 0.27 -5.84
N TYR A 47 -6.93 0.98 -6.59
CA TYR A 47 -6.27 0.44 -7.78
C TYR A 47 -5.37 -0.76 -7.44
N LEU A 48 -4.52 -0.63 -6.42
CA LEU A 48 -3.65 -1.71 -5.93
C LEU A 48 -4.44 -2.92 -5.43
N LYS A 49 -5.59 -2.69 -4.77
CA LYS A 49 -6.52 -3.75 -4.37
C LYS A 49 -7.15 -4.44 -5.58
N GLY A 50 -7.54 -3.68 -6.60
CA GLY A 50 -8.08 -4.22 -7.86
C GLY A 50 -7.09 -5.15 -8.58
N MET A 51 -5.80 -4.81 -8.53
CA MET A 51 -4.71 -5.67 -9.02
C MET A 51 -4.32 -6.80 -8.06
N ARG A 52 -5.01 -6.91 -6.91
CA ARG A 52 -4.75 -7.91 -5.86
C ARG A 52 -3.36 -7.79 -5.22
N PHE A 53 -2.75 -6.62 -5.24
CA PHE A 53 -1.44 -6.40 -4.61
C PHE A 53 -1.57 -6.18 -3.12
N ILE A 54 -2.69 -5.62 -2.68
CA ILE A 54 -3.02 -5.40 -1.27
C ILE A 54 -4.42 -5.91 -0.94
N THR A 55 -4.69 -6.03 0.36
CA THR A 55 -6.02 -6.29 0.93
C THR A 55 -6.31 -5.25 2.01
N PHE A 56 -7.58 -4.85 2.14
CA PHE A 56 -8.04 -4.01 3.25
C PHE A 56 -8.44 -4.91 4.40
N MET A 57 -8.07 -4.55 5.62
CA MET A 57 -8.37 -5.38 6.79
C MET A 57 -9.64 -4.95 7.53
N ASP A 58 -10.07 -3.69 7.39
CA ASP A 58 -11.16 -3.11 8.19
C ASP A 58 -12.06 -2.18 7.36
N THR A 59 -13.19 -1.79 7.97
CA THR A 59 -14.13 -0.81 7.40
C THR A 59 -14.54 0.19 8.50
N PRO A 60 -14.29 1.51 8.35
CA PRO A 60 -13.54 2.14 7.26
C PRO A 60 -12.08 1.67 7.21
N VAL A 61 -11.44 1.75 6.05
CA VAL A 61 -10.09 1.21 5.84
C VAL A 61 -9.09 1.96 6.71
N ALA A 62 -8.63 1.32 7.78
CA ALA A 62 -7.57 1.81 8.66
C ALA A 62 -6.25 1.10 8.41
N TYR A 63 -6.33 -0.20 8.08
CA TYR A 63 -5.17 -1.02 7.80
C TYR A 63 -5.26 -1.74 6.45
N ILE A 64 -4.09 -1.93 5.85
CA ILE A 64 -3.91 -2.71 4.63
C ILE A 64 -2.84 -3.78 4.84
N ARG A 65 -2.91 -4.85 4.05
CA ARG A 65 -1.89 -5.90 4.05
C ARG A 65 -1.42 -6.18 2.64
N LEU A 66 -0.09 -6.25 2.48
CA LEU A 66 0.54 -6.66 1.23
C LEU A 66 0.29 -8.15 0.96
N THR A 67 -0.06 -8.49 -0.27
CA THR A 67 -0.20 -9.87 -0.72
C THR A 67 1.14 -10.43 -1.23
N LEU A 68 1.19 -11.74 -1.48
CA LEU A 68 2.34 -12.36 -2.16
C LEU A 68 2.62 -11.75 -3.53
N LEU A 69 1.58 -11.43 -4.29
CA LEU A 69 1.72 -10.82 -5.61
C LEU A 69 2.28 -9.41 -5.50
N GLY A 70 1.74 -8.60 -4.58
CA GLY A 70 2.22 -7.24 -4.32
C GLY A 70 3.68 -7.21 -3.88
N PHE A 71 4.12 -8.20 -3.10
CA PHE A 71 5.53 -8.33 -2.70
C PHE A 71 6.45 -8.55 -3.89
N ASN A 72 6.10 -9.47 -4.79
CA ASN A 72 6.97 -9.89 -5.90
C ASN A 72 7.04 -8.93 -7.10
N VAL A 73 6.15 -7.93 -7.20
CA VAL A 73 6.11 -7.00 -8.34
C VAL A 73 7.03 -5.80 -8.13
N SER A 74 8.07 -5.65 -8.94
CA SER A 74 9.06 -4.55 -8.78
C SER A 74 8.52 -3.16 -9.13
N SER A 75 7.68 -3.05 -10.16
CA SER A 75 7.06 -1.78 -10.58
C SER A 75 5.86 -2.04 -11.48
N LEU A 76 4.89 -1.13 -11.52
CA LEU A 76 3.81 -1.15 -12.50
C LEU A 76 4.34 -0.58 -13.83
N ASN A 77 4.32 -1.39 -14.89
CA ASN A 77 4.53 -0.91 -16.25
C ASN A 77 3.23 -0.20 -16.67
N GLN A 78 3.28 1.13 -16.73
CA GLN A 78 2.25 1.95 -17.37
C GLN A 78 2.62 2.15 -18.83
#